data_AF-A0A9Q2SD08-F1
#
_entry.id   AF-A0A9Q2SD08-F1
#
_cell.length_a   1.000
_cell.length_b   1.000
_cell.length_c   1.000
_cell.angle_alpha   90.00
_cell.angle_beta   90.00
_cell.angle_gamma   90.00
#
_symmetry.space_group_name_H-M   'P 1'
#
loop_
_entity.id
_entity.type
_entity.pdbx_description
1 polymer ?
#
loop_
_entity_poly.entity_id
_entity_poly.type
_entity_poly.pdbx_seq_one_letter_code
_entity_poly.pdbx_strand_id
1 'polypeptide(L)'
;MLTAALYGLGTALPLLFGAWIGLRYNLPRPLLAALMAFGAGTMVAAVSSELFAPAFAIEGVWVAGTALLAGALVYVVADHLVENKLGPAALGWALMLGSLLDGIPENTALGVSLMEGGGVVLLVAVAVGNVPESVAGAASMRKQPGFDSRRAFGVWAITAAVLVLVVVGANAVSDNISDGDIAVIQAFAGGATIAVLADSLMPEAYREGGWWVGVSTALGFLVAFALGA
;
A
#
# COMPACT_ATOMS: atom_id res chain seq x y z
N MET A 1 18.35 -7.36 -13.25
CA MET A 1 19.05 -6.13 -12.77
C MET A 1 18.47 -4.84 -13.36
N LEU A 2 18.77 -4.42 -14.60
CA LEU A 2 18.25 -3.14 -15.15
C LEU A 2 16.72 -3.12 -15.25
N THR A 3 16.11 -4.21 -15.74
CA THR A 3 14.65 -4.35 -15.82
C THR A 3 14.00 -4.25 -14.45
N ALA A 4 14.52 -4.97 -13.44
CA ALA A 4 14.02 -4.89 -12.07
C ALA A 4 14.13 -3.48 -11.47
N ALA A 5 15.20 -2.76 -11.75
CA ALA A 5 15.32 -1.36 -11.35
C ALA A 5 14.27 -0.47 -12.03
N LEU A 6 13.98 -0.67 -13.32
CA LEU A 6 12.96 0.09 -14.04
C LEU A 6 11.55 -0.20 -13.50
N TYR A 7 11.23 -1.46 -13.18
CA TYR A 7 9.94 -1.81 -12.60
C TYR A 7 9.83 -1.34 -11.14
N GLY A 8 10.90 -1.44 -10.34
CA GLY A 8 10.92 -0.82 -9.01
C GLY A 8 10.75 0.69 -9.06
N LEU A 9 11.34 1.37 -10.06
CA LEU A 9 11.06 2.79 -10.28
C LEU A 9 9.60 3.02 -10.70
N GLY A 10 9.02 2.10 -11.47
CA GLY A 10 7.60 2.14 -11.85
C GLY A 10 6.65 2.05 -10.65
N THR A 11 7.00 1.35 -9.57
CA THR A 11 6.19 1.32 -8.33
C THR A 11 6.46 2.52 -7.43
N ALA A 12 7.70 3.01 -7.40
CA ALA A 12 8.10 4.18 -6.62
C ALA A 12 7.52 5.50 -7.16
N LEU A 13 7.49 5.70 -8.48
CA LEU A 13 7.04 6.97 -9.09
C LEU A 13 5.59 7.35 -8.71
N PRO A 14 4.60 6.45 -8.75
CA PRO A 14 3.24 6.71 -8.27
C PRO A 14 3.21 7.19 -6.81
N LEU A 15 3.98 6.54 -5.93
CA LEU A 15 4.10 6.90 -4.51
C LEU A 15 4.68 8.32 -4.33
N LEU A 16 5.76 8.63 -5.05
CA LEU A 16 6.39 9.96 -4.99
C LEU A 16 5.52 11.05 -5.59
N PHE A 17 4.81 10.73 -6.66
CA PHE A 17 3.89 11.64 -7.32
C PHE A 17 2.70 11.97 -6.42
N GLY A 18 2.09 10.96 -5.79
CA GLY A 18 1.02 11.19 -4.84
C GLY A 18 1.49 11.97 -3.60
N ALA A 19 2.66 11.64 -3.06
CA ALA A 19 3.27 12.41 -1.97
C ALA A 19 3.52 13.87 -2.37
N TRP A 20 4.03 14.12 -3.58
CA TRP A 20 4.23 15.46 -4.10
C TRP A 20 2.91 16.24 -4.21
N ILE A 21 1.84 15.61 -4.71
CA ILE A 21 0.50 16.22 -4.77
C ILE A 21 0.01 16.59 -3.37
N GLY A 22 0.07 15.63 -2.42
CA GLY A 22 -0.41 15.81 -1.05
C GLY A 22 0.32 16.94 -0.31
N LEU A 23 1.61 17.13 -0.58
CA LEU A 23 2.41 18.21 -0.01
C LEU A 23 2.21 19.55 -0.71
N ARG A 24 2.06 19.56 -2.04
CA ARG A 24 2.01 20.80 -2.82
C ARG A 24 0.65 21.46 -2.81
N TYR A 25 -0.43 20.68 -2.84
CA TYR A 25 -1.80 21.17 -3.01
C TYR A 25 -2.62 20.99 -1.73
N ASN A 26 -3.37 22.03 -1.35
CA ASN A 26 -4.36 21.94 -0.27
C ASN A 26 -5.66 21.40 -0.87
N LEU A 27 -5.78 20.07 -0.96
CA LEU A 27 -7.00 19.43 -1.45
C LEU A 27 -8.15 19.68 -0.47
N PRO A 28 -9.37 19.97 -0.96
CA PRO A 28 -10.54 20.10 -0.10
C PRO A 28 -10.82 18.75 0.57
N ARG A 29 -11.24 18.79 1.86
CA ARG A 29 -11.48 17.59 2.68
C ARG A 29 -12.35 16.52 2.00
N PRO A 30 -13.46 16.86 1.32
CA PRO A 30 -14.28 15.85 0.63
C PRO A 30 -13.55 15.15 -0.51
N LEU A 31 -12.64 15.85 -1.22
CA LEU A 31 -11.85 15.25 -2.30
C LEU A 31 -10.77 14.33 -1.74
N LEU A 32 -10.10 14.73 -0.67
CA LEU A 32 -9.12 13.87 0.01
C LEU A 32 -9.79 12.60 0.51
N ALA A 33 -10.96 12.73 1.13
CA ALA A 33 -11.75 11.60 1.59
C ALA A 33 -12.24 10.70 0.45
N ALA A 34 -12.66 11.27 -0.68
CA ALA A 34 -13.04 10.48 -1.86
C ALA A 34 -11.84 9.70 -2.43
N LEU A 35 -10.63 10.30 -2.44
CA LEU A 35 -9.40 9.61 -2.84
C LEU A 35 -9.06 8.47 -1.86
N MET A 36 -9.10 8.72 -0.56
CA MET A 36 -8.91 7.69 0.48
C MET A 36 -9.93 6.55 0.35
N ALA A 37 -11.20 6.88 0.14
CA ALA A 37 -12.27 5.92 -0.07
C ALA A 37 -12.05 5.06 -1.31
N PHE A 38 -11.62 5.69 -2.41
CA PHE A 38 -11.25 5.01 -3.65
C PHE A 38 -10.08 4.05 -3.42
N GLY A 39 -9.00 4.52 -2.77
CA GLY A 39 -7.86 3.67 -2.40
C GLY A 39 -8.26 2.50 -1.50
N ALA A 40 -9.18 2.72 -0.56
CA ALA A 40 -9.70 1.65 0.27
C ALA A 40 -10.43 0.58 -0.56
N GLY A 41 -11.21 1.00 -1.56
CA GLY A 41 -11.85 0.10 -2.51
C GLY A 41 -10.85 -0.71 -3.33
N THR A 42 -9.80 -0.06 -3.84
CA THR A 42 -8.77 -0.75 -4.64
C THR A 42 -8.04 -1.80 -3.82
N MET A 43 -7.73 -1.49 -2.56
CA MET A 43 -7.07 -2.42 -1.64
C MET A 43 -7.94 -3.60 -1.25
N VAL A 44 -9.26 -3.40 -1.03
CA VAL A 44 -10.17 -4.53 -0.79
C VAL A 44 -10.16 -5.53 -1.95
N ALA A 45 -10.13 -5.03 -3.19
CA ALA A 45 -9.99 -5.88 -4.37
C ALA A 45 -8.63 -6.60 -4.36
N ALA A 46 -7.52 -5.87 -4.25
CA ALA A 46 -6.16 -6.43 -4.27
C ALA A 46 -5.93 -7.49 -3.18
N VAL A 47 -6.35 -7.21 -1.94
CA VAL A 47 -6.27 -8.18 -0.83
C VAL A 47 -7.01 -9.47 -1.16
N SER A 48 -8.19 -9.34 -1.77
CA SER A 48 -9.04 -10.49 -2.07
C SER A 48 -8.52 -11.30 -3.25
N SER A 49 -8.16 -10.66 -4.37
CA SER A 49 -7.84 -11.35 -5.63
C SER A 49 -6.36 -11.60 -5.86
N GLU A 50 -5.48 -10.73 -5.37
CA GLU A 50 -4.05 -10.73 -5.72
C GLU A 50 -3.16 -11.16 -4.54
N LEU A 51 -3.61 -10.96 -3.30
CA LEU A 51 -2.83 -11.30 -2.11
C LEU A 51 -3.32 -12.60 -1.44
N PHE A 52 -4.53 -12.59 -0.86
CA PHE A 52 -4.97 -13.69 0.00
C PHE A 52 -5.51 -14.89 -0.77
N ALA A 53 -6.28 -14.71 -1.86
CA ALA A 53 -6.82 -15.85 -2.61
C ALA A 53 -5.72 -16.73 -3.24
N PRO A 54 -4.69 -16.18 -3.92
CA PRO A 54 -3.58 -16.99 -4.43
C PRO A 54 -2.84 -17.70 -3.29
N ALA A 55 -2.56 -16.99 -2.20
CA ALA A 55 -1.88 -17.57 -1.05
C ALA A 55 -2.67 -18.70 -0.39
N PHE A 56 -3.98 -18.53 -0.25
CA PHE A 56 -4.88 -19.55 0.27
C PHE A 56 -4.93 -20.79 -0.64
N ALA A 57 -4.85 -20.61 -1.96
CA ALA A 57 -4.85 -21.71 -2.91
C ALA A 57 -3.55 -22.54 -2.85
N ILE A 58 -2.41 -21.89 -2.61
CA ILE A 58 -1.08 -22.54 -2.55
C ILE A 58 -0.85 -23.17 -1.16
N GLU A 59 -1.05 -22.41 -0.10
CA GLU A 59 -0.64 -22.75 1.28
C GLU A 59 -1.79 -23.26 2.17
N GLY A 60 -3.03 -23.07 1.74
CA GLY A 60 -4.22 -23.44 2.50
C GLY A 60 -4.50 -22.53 3.71
N VAL A 61 -5.60 -22.81 4.41
CA VAL A 61 -6.14 -21.94 5.46
C VAL A 61 -5.21 -21.71 6.64
N TRP A 62 -4.42 -22.70 7.04
CA TRP A 62 -3.62 -22.61 8.26
C TRP A 62 -2.40 -21.71 8.06
N VAL A 63 -1.63 -21.95 7.02
CA VAL A 63 -0.42 -21.18 6.73
C VAL A 63 -0.80 -19.78 6.25
N ALA A 64 -1.66 -19.66 5.23
CA ALA A 64 -2.10 -18.34 4.74
C ALA A 64 -2.87 -17.56 5.82
N GLY A 65 -3.76 -18.21 6.58
CA GLY A 65 -4.53 -17.55 7.63
C GLY A 65 -3.67 -17.06 8.80
N THR A 66 -2.66 -17.83 9.23
CA THR A 66 -1.73 -17.38 10.28
C THR A 66 -0.83 -16.26 9.79
N ALA A 67 -0.35 -16.31 8.54
CA ALA A 67 0.41 -15.22 7.93
C ALA A 67 -0.43 -13.93 7.87
N LEU A 68 -1.69 -14.02 7.43
CA LEU A 68 -2.63 -12.90 7.43
C LEU A 68 -2.82 -12.30 8.82
N LEU A 69 -3.10 -13.12 9.83
CA LEU A 69 -3.27 -12.63 11.20
C LEU A 69 -1.97 -12.01 11.75
N ALA A 70 -0.80 -12.57 11.40
CA ALA A 70 0.48 -12.02 11.79
C ALA A 70 0.72 -10.64 11.14
N GLY A 71 0.38 -10.47 9.86
CA GLY A 71 0.48 -9.19 9.15
C GLY A 71 -0.40 -8.11 9.77
N ALA A 72 -1.67 -8.45 10.03
CA ALA A 72 -2.60 -7.57 10.72
C ALA A 72 -2.08 -7.18 12.11
N LEU A 73 -1.59 -8.14 12.89
CA LEU A 73 -1.04 -7.88 14.22
C LEU A 73 0.20 -6.97 14.18
N VAL A 74 1.12 -7.20 13.24
CA VAL A 74 2.31 -6.36 13.08
C VAL A 74 1.92 -4.93 12.75
N TYR A 75 0.97 -4.73 11.83
CA TYR A 75 0.47 -3.39 11.54
C TYR A 75 -0.18 -2.74 12.77
N VAL A 76 -1.14 -3.40 13.41
CA VAL A 76 -1.86 -2.85 14.58
C VAL A 76 -0.89 -2.47 15.69
N VAL A 77 0.10 -3.32 15.99
CA VAL A 77 1.11 -3.01 17.01
C VAL A 77 1.98 -1.83 16.58
N ALA A 78 2.44 -1.80 15.33
CA ALA A 78 3.25 -0.70 14.83
C ALA A 78 2.48 0.62 14.86
N ASP A 79 1.24 0.61 14.38
CA ASP A 79 0.36 1.77 14.35
C ASP A 79 0.04 2.26 15.76
N HIS A 80 -0.33 1.36 16.67
CA HIS A 80 -0.58 1.70 18.07
C HIS A 80 0.65 2.34 18.75
N LEU A 81 1.87 1.89 18.43
CA LEU A 81 3.10 2.50 18.94
C LEU A 81 3.34 3.89 18.35
N VAL A 82 2.95 4.13 17.10
CA VAL A 82 3.01 5.43 16.44
C VAL A 82 1.96 6.39 17.01
N GLU A 83 0.71 5.94 17.16
CA GLU A 83 -0.38 6.69 17.77
C GLU A 83 -0.05 7.15 19.18
N ASN A 84 0.48 6.26 20.02
CA ASN A 84 0.88 6.60 21.39
C ASN A 84 1.96 7.69 21.45
N LYS A 85 2.83 7.78 20.44
CA LYS A 85 3.92 8.76 20.40
C LYS A 85 3.54 10.07 19.72
N LEU A 86 2.70 10.02 18.68
CA LEU A 86 2.43 11.14 17.78
C LEU A 86 1.00 11.69 17.92
N GLY A 87 0.10 10.97 18.59
CA GLY A 87 -1.28 11.37 18.81
C GLY A 87 -1.98 11.76 17.50
N PRO A 88 -2.60 12.95 17.40
CA PRO A 88 -3.28 13.40 16.19
C PRO A 88 -2.42 13.46 14.91
N ALA A 89 -1.09 13.42 15.04
CA ALA A 89 -0.19 13.42 13.90
C ALA A 89 0.18 12.03 13.38
N ALA A 90 -0.35 10.96 13.98
CA ALA A 90 -0.03 9.58 13.63
C ALA A 90 -0.52 9.18 12.24
N LEU A 91 -1.66 9.69 11.78
CA LEU A 91 -2.28 9.27 10.51
C LEU A 91 -1.33 9.28 9.31
N GLY A 92 -0.51 10.32 9.15
CA GLY A 92 0.45 10.38 8.04
C GLY A 92 1.50 9.27 8.11
N TRP A 93 1.95 8.94 9.31
CA TRP A 93 2.90 7.87 9.58
C TRP A 93 2.26 6.48 9.51
N ALA A 94 1.02 6.34 9.97
CA ALA A 94 0.22 5.13 9.87
C ALA A 94 0.04 4.70 8.42
N LEU A 95 -0.32 5.66 7.54
CA LEU A 95 -0.46 5.41 6.11
C LEU A 95 0.89 5.08 5.44
N MET A 96 1.97 5.76 5.83
CA MET A 96 3.32 5.42 5.34
C MET A 96 3.77 4.02 5.79
N LEU A 97 3.47 3.62 7.02
CA LEU A 97 3.72 2.27 7.52
C LEU A 97 2.88 1.24 6.76
N GLY A 98 1.62 1.55 6.49
CA GLY A 98 0.74 0.75 5.63
C GLY A 98 1.36 0.50 4.26
N SER A 99 1.73 1.57 3.56
CA SER A 99 2.37 1.48 2.24
C SER A 99 3.69 0.69 2.28
N LEU A 100 4.43 0.69 3.40
CA LEU A 100 5.65 -0.11 3.53
C LEU A 100 5.32 -1.60 3.77
N LEU A 101 4.37 -1.90 4.65
CA LEU A 101 4.02 -3.28 5.01
C LEU A 101 3.28 -4.02 3.90
N ASP A 102 2.46 -3.34 3.10
CA ASP A 102 1.84 -3.90 1.89
C ASP A 102 2.80 -3.85 0.70
N GLY A 103 3.53 -2.73 0.57
CA GLY A 103 4.47 -2.53 -0.52
C GLY A 103 5.60 -3.57 -0.55
N ILE A 104 6.13 -4.03 0.60
CA ILE A 104 7.21 -5.05 0.59
C ILE A 104 6.73 -6.33 -0.12
N PRO A 105 5.60 -6.95 0.26
CA PRO A 105 5.04 -8.08 -0.46
C PRO A 105 4.75 -7.85 -1.94
N GLU A 106 4.05 -6.77 -2.31
CA GLU A 106 3.74 -6.47 -3.71
C GLU A 106 5.01 -6.32 -4.56
N ASN A 107 6.00 -5.62 -4.03
CA ASN A 107 7.28 -5.40 -4.70
C ASN A 107 8.13 -6.68 -4.76
N THR A 108 7.98 -7.59 -3.79
CA THR A 108 8.62 -8.91 -3.83
C THR A 108 8.02 -9.77 -4.94
N ALA A 109 6.68 -9.84 -5.02
CA ALA A 109 5.97 -10.56 -6.08
C ALA A 109 6.30 -10.00 -7.47
N LEU A 110 6.34 -8.66 -7.62
CA LEU A 110 6.84 -8.00 -8.83
C LEU A 110 8.28 -8.43 -9.13
N GLY A 111 9.19 -8.39 -8.16
CA GLY A 111 10.59 -8.77 -8.34
C GLY A 111 10.80 -10.19 -8.90
N VAL A 112 10.02 -11.16 -8.42
CA VAL A 112 10.08 -12.56 -8.88
C VAL A 112 9.39 -12.73 -10.25
N SER A 113 8.20 -12.17 -10.43
CA SER A 113 7.39 -12.33 -11.66
C SER A 113 7.94 -11.61 -12.90
N LEU A 114 8.96 -10.76 -12.76
CA LEU A 114 9.61 -10.06 -13.88
C LEU A 114 10.19 -10.99 -14.95
N MET A 115 10.48 -12.25 -14.60
CA MET A 115 10.98 -13.25 -15.54
C MET A 115 9.88 -13.85 -16.41
N GLU A 116 8.61 -13.69 -16.02
CA GLU A 116 7.45 -14.40 -16.60
C GLU A 116 6.54 -13.50 -17.45
N GLY A 117 6.85 -12.21 -17.60
CA GLY A 117 6.17 -11.30 -18.53
C GLY A 117 4.87 -10.67 -18.02
N GLY A 118 4.41 -10.99 -16.81
CA GLY A 118 3.19 -10.43 -16.19
C GLY A 118 3.37 -9.09 -15.45
N GLY A 119 4.60 -8.60 -15.31
CA GLY A 119 4.92 -7.51 -14.39
C GLY A 119 4.23 -6.16 -14.66
N VAL A 120 3.79 -5.87 -15.89
CA VAL A 120 3.19 -4.57 -16.23
C VAL A 120 1.79 -4.40 -15.63
N VAL A 121 0.99 -5.47 -15.60
CA VAL A 121 -0.38 -5.43 -15.04
C VAL A 121 -0.31 -5.19 -13.54
N LEU A 122 0.52 -5.98 -12.84
CA LEU A 122 0.76 -5.82 -11.41
C LEU A 122 1.36 -4.44 -11.09
N LEU A 123 2.27 -3.93 -11.91
CA LEU A 123 2.82 -2.56 -11.75
C LEU A 123 1.71 -1.49 -11.78
N VAL A 124 0.77 -1.60 -12.71
CA VAL A 124 -0.33 -0.65 -12.85
C VAL A 124 -1.29 -0.76 -11.67
N ALA A 125 -1.62 -1.97 -11.21
CA ALA A 125 -2.47 -2.18 -10.04
C ALA A 125 -1.85 -1.54 -8.78
N VAL A 126 -0.58 -1.83 -8.52
CA VAL A 126 0.22 -1.25 -7.43
C VAL A 126 0.28 0.28 -7.54
N ALA A 127 0.48 0.82 -8.74
CA ALA A 127 0.51 2.26 -8.97
C ALA A 127 -0.81 2.95 -8.63
N VAL A 128 -1.95 2.33 -8.98
CA VAL A 128 -3.29 2.88 -8.75
C VAL A 128 -3.62 2.92 -7.25
N GLY A 129 -3.23 1.90 -6.48
CA GLY A 129 -3.43 1.86 -5.02
C GLY A 129 -2.54 2.83 -4.25
N ASN A 130 -1.26 2.94 -4.64
CA ASN A 130 -0.26 3.73 -3.93
C ASN A 130 -0.44 5.25 -4.04
N VAL A 131 -1.08 5.74 -5.11
CA VAL A 131 -1.28 7.19 -5.32
C VAL A 131 -2.24 7.78 -4.28
N PRO A 132 -3.47 7.26 -4.08
CA PRO A 132 -4.36 7.74 -3.03
C PRO A 132 -3.73 7.75 -1.63
N GLU A 133 -3.02 6.69 -1.27
CA GLU A 133 -2.35 6.56 0.04
C GLU A 133 -1.29 7.63 0.24
N SER A 134 -0.38 7.78 -0.72
CA SER A 134 0.69 8.75 -0.62
C SER A 134 0.19 10.19 -0.66
N VAL A 135 -0.87 10.49 -1.41
CA VAL A 135 -1.57 11.79 -1.33
C VAL A 135 -2.11 12.03 0.08
N ALA A 136 -2.85 11.06 0.63
CA ALA A 136 -3.49 11.17 1.93
C ALA A 136 -2.47 11.30 3.07
N GLY A 137 -1.49 10.40 3.12
CA GLY A 137 -0.48 10.40 4.15
C GLY A 137 0.41 11.64 4.09
N ALA A 138 0.82 12.09 2.89
CA ALA A 138 1.63 13.30 2.77
C ALA A 138 0.83 14.58 3.06
N ALA A 139 -0.45 14.65 2.66
CA ALA A 139 -1.33 15.76 3.03
C ALA A 139 -1.56 15.83 4.55
N SER A 140 -1.64 14.68 5.23
CA SER A 140 -1.73 14.58 6.69
C SER A 140 -0.44 15.05 7.36
N MET A 141 0.73 14.58 6.91
CA MET A 141 2.04 15.00 7.41
C MET A 141 2.25 16.52 7.30
N ARG A 142 1.76 17.16 6.23
CA ARG A 142 1.84 18.62 6.08
C ARG A 142 1.05 19.38 7.14
N LYS A 143 -0.06 18.82 7.65
CA LYS A 143 -0.87 19.45 8.69
C LYS A 143 -0.18 19.39 10.07
N GLN A 144 0.91 18.63 10.22
CA GLN A 144 1.63 18.47 11.48
C GLN A 144 2.49 19.71 11.79
N PRO A 145 2.35 20.33 12.99
CA PRO A 145 3.19 21.46 13.40
C PRO A 145 4.68 21.10 13.43
N GLY A 146 5.53 21.92 12.79
CA GLY A 146 6.99 21.72 12.78
C GLY A 146 7.50 20.66 11.81
N PHE A 147 6.62 20.04 11.02
CA PHE A 147 6.98 19.09 9.97
C PHE A 147 6.96 19.79 8.61
N ASP A 148 8.14 20.12 8.06
CA ASP A 148 8.23 20.81 6.78
C ASP A 148 8.06 19.85 5.60
N SER A 149 7.56 20.36 4.48
CA SER A 149 7.27 19.53 3.29
C SER A 149 8.48 18.77 2.75
N ARG A 150 9.72 19.23 3.03
CA ARG A 150 10.94 18.52 2.61
C ARG A 150 11.16 17.27 3.45
N ARG A 151 10.96 17.32 4.77
CA ARG A 151 11.03 16.14 5.63
C ARG A 151 9.97 15.12 5.25
N ALA A 152 8.73 15.57 5.05
CA ALA A 152 7.66 14.68 4.60
C ALA A 152 7.98 14.01 3.27
N PHE A 153 8.42 14.77 2.26
CA PHE A 153 8.83 14.19 0.98
C PHE A 153 10.03 13.24 1.14
N GLY A 154 10.99 13.57 2.01
CA GLY A 154 12.13 12.71 2.33
C GLY A 154 11.72 11.35 2.90
N VAL A 155 10.71 11.33 3.78
CA VAL A 155 10.15 10.08 4.31
C VAL A 155 9.55 9.22 3.20
N TRP A 156 8.69 9.79 2.34
CA TRP A 156 8.14 9.08 1.19
C TRP A 156 9.19 8.64 0.17
N ALA A 157 10.24 9.45 -0.02
CA ALA A 157 11.39 9.11 -0.86
C ALA A 157 12.19 7.92 -0.31
N ILE A 158 12.38 7.85 1.01
CA ILE A 158 13.00 6.71 1.67
C ILE A 158 12.12 5.47 1.51
N THR A 159 10.82 5.57 1.76
CA THR A 159 9.87 4.45 1.56
C THR A 159 9.93 3.93 0.13
N ALA A 160 9.84 4.82 -0.87
CA ALA A 160 9.95 4.46 -2.27
C ALA A 160 11.29 3.78 -2.62
N ALA A 161 12.41 4.31 -2.09
CA ALA A 161 13.72 3.72 -2.31
C ALA A 161 13.84 2.32 -1.68
N VAL A 162 13.29 2.11 -0.49
CA VAL A 162 13.23 0.79 0.15
C VAL A 162 12.43 -0.19 -0.72
N LEU A 163 11.26 0.21 -1.23
CA LEU A 163 10.44 -0.65 -2.09
C LEU A 163 11.15 -0.99 -3.41
N VAL A 164 11.87 -0.04 -4.02
CA VAL A 164 12.72 -0.33 -5.19
C VAL A 164 13.79 -1.37 -4.87
N LEU A 165 14.45 -1.24 -3.71
CA LEU A 165 15.47 -2.20 -3.27
C LEU A 165 14.86 -3.58 -3.02
N VAL A 166 13.61 -3.65 -2.56
CA VAL A 166 12.87 -4.92 -2.41
C VAL A 166 12.65 -5.58 -3.77
N VAL A 167 12.19 -4.85 -4.80
CA VAL A 167 12.04 -5.40 -6.16
C VAL A 167 13.37 -5.93 -6.69
N VAL A 168 14.43 -5.14 -6.57
CA VAL A 168 15.76 -5.51 -7.07
C VAL A 168 16.33 -6.71 -6.30
N GLY A 169 16.15 -6.73 -4.99
CA GLY A 169 16.58 -7.83 -4.12
C GLY A 169 15.84 -9.11 -4.44
N ALA A 170 14.51 -9.07 -4.49
CA ALA A 170 13.65 -10.21 -4.83
C ALA A 170 13.98 -10.77 -6.23
N ASN A 171 14.24 -9.90 -7.22
CA ASN A 171 14.70 -10.33 -8.54
C ASN A 171 16.10 -10.97 -8.52
N ALA A 172 16.98 -10.54 -7.61
CA ALA A 172 18.34 -11.08 -7.53
C ALA A 172 18.38 -12.48 -6.91
N VAL A 173 17.42 -12.80 -6.03
CA VAL A 173 17.33 -14.09 -5.35
C VAL A 173 16.14 -14.93 -5.82
N SER A 174 15.51 -14.57 -6.94
CA SER A 174 14.26 -15.18 -7.43
C SER A 174 14.35 -16.70 -7.55
N ASP A 175 15.49 -17.23 -7.99
CA ASP A 175 15.73 -18.68 -8.13
C ASP A 175 15.65 -19.45 -6.80
N ASN A 176 15.72 -18.75 -5.67
CA ASN A 176 15.66 -19.33 -4.32
C ASN A 176 14.37 -18.99 -3.56
N ILE A 177 13.44 -18.26 -4.17
CA ILE A 177 12.15 -17.93 -3.57
C ILE A 177 11.12 -18.90 -4.14
N SER A 178 10.53 -19.73 -3.30
CA SER A 178 9.46 -20.63 -3.74
C SER A 178 8.12 -19.90 -3.87
N ASP A 179 7.21 -20.44 -4.69
CA ASP A 179 5.83 -19.92 -4.79
C ASP A 179 5.13 -19.89 -3.42
N GLY A 180 5.47 -20.84 -2.54
CA GLY A 180 4.99 -20.88 -1.17
C GLY A 180 5.49 -19.72 -0.30
N ASP A 181 6.78 -19.36 -0.43
CA ASP A 181 7.33 -18.20 0.28
C ASP A 181 6.64 -16.89 -0.15
N ILE A 182 6.37 -16.75 -1.46
CA ILE A 182 5.64 -15.61 -2.01
C ILE A 182 4.21 -15.59 -1.47
N ALA A 183 3.52 -16.74 -1.47
CA ALA A 183 2.18 -16.89 -0.92
C ALA A 183 2.12 -16.47 0.57
N VAL A 184 3.08 -16.90 1.39
CA VAL A 184 3.14 -16.50 2.81
C VAL A 184 3.35 -14.99 2.95
N ILE A 185 4.27 -14.41 2.18
CA ILE A 185 4.55 -12.96 2.19
C ILE A 185 3.32 -12.16 1.72
N GLN A 186 2.60 -12.62 0.70
CA GLN A 186 1.38 -12.01 0.19
C GLN A 186 0.22 -12.10 1.19
N ALA A 187 0.03 -13.25 1.84
CA ALA A 187 -0.99 -13.39 2.88
C ALA A 187 -0.72 -12.44 4.07
N PHE A 188 0.55 -12.31 4.47
CA PHE A 188 0.97 -11.33 5.47
C PHE A 188 0.64 -9.89 5.04
N ALA A 189 0.95 -9.52 3.79
CA ALA A 189 0.56 -8.24 3.21
C ALA A 189 -0.94 -8.00 3.35
N GLY A 190 -1.74 -8.97 2.91
CA GLY A 190 -3.20 -8.86 2.91
C GLY A 190 -3.75 -8.59 4.32
N GLY A 191 -3.13 -9.19 5.34
CA GLY A 191 -3.43 -8.89 6.74
C GLY A 191 -3.10 -7.46 7.15
N ALA A 192 -1.90 -6.99 6.81
CA ALA A 192 -1.48 -5.62 7.09
C ALA A 192 -2.40 -4.61 6.38
N THR A 193 -2.74 -4.84 5.11
CA THR A 193 -3.66 -3.99 4.34
C THR A 193 -5.05 -3.97 4.95
N ILE A 194 -5.62 -5.10 5.35
CA ILE A 194 -6.92 -5.14 6.06
C ILE A 194 -6.87 -4.26 7.31
N ALA A 195 -5.79 -4.35 8.08
CA ALA A 195 -5.64 -3.58 9.30
C ALA A 195 -5.49 -2.07 9.01
N VAL A 196 -4.69 -1.68 8.01
CA VAL A 196 -4.58 -0.28 7.54
C VAL A 196 -5.93 0.30 7.14
N LEU A 197 -6.70 -0.48 6.39
CA LEU A 197 -8.03 -0.08 5.94
C LEU A 197 -8.97 0.15 7.11
N ALA A 198 -8.99 -0.77 8.07
CA ALA A 198 -9.88 -0.75 9.21
C ALA A 198 -9.53 0.37 10.20
N ASP A 199 -8.25 0.55 10.52
CA ASP A 199 -7.81 1.44 11.59
C ASP A 199 -7.60 2.88 11.11
N SER A 200 -7.14 3.07 9.87
CA SER A 200 -6.72 4.39 9.37
C SER A 200 -7.56 4.88 8.20
N LEU A 201 -7.56 4.15 7.09
CA LEU A 201 -7.99 4.66 5.78
C LEU A 201 -9.52 4.87 5.68
N MET A 202 -10.30 3.86 6.07
CA MET A 202 -11.76 3.94 6.03
C MET A 202 -12.32 4.92 7.07
N PRO A 203 -11.91 4.89 8.36
CA PRO A 203 -12.39 5.85 9.36
C PRO A 203 -12.16 7.31 8.93
N GLU A 204 -10.98 7.60 8.35
CA GLU A 204 -10.66 8.95 7.88
C GLU A 204 -11.55 9.38 6.71
N ALA A 205 -11.72 8.50 5.73
CA ALA A 205 -12.59 8.76 4.58
C ALA A 205 -14.04 9.04 5.03
N TYR A 206 -14.58 8.26 5.96
CA TYR A 206 -15.94 8.48 6.48
C TYR A 206 -16.08 9.77 7.28
N ARG A 207 -15.03 10.18 7.99
CA ARG A 207 -15.01 11.40 8.81
C ARG A 207 -14.97 12.67 7.97
N GLU A 208 -14.22 12.69 6.87
CA GLU A 208 -14.04 13.89 6.03
C GLU A 208 -14.91 13.91 4.75
N GLY A 209 -15.47 12.78 4.31
CA GLY A 209 -16.03 12.64 2.96
C GLY A 209 -17.54 12.81 2.80
N GLY A 210 -18.35 12.48 3.80
CA GLY A 210 -19.82 12.53 3.67
C GLY A 210 -20.41 11.34 2.90
N TRP A 211 -21.59 11.51 2.29
CA TRP A 211 -22.41 10.38 1.82
C TRP A 211 -21.88 9.66 0.56
N TRP A 212 -21.05 10.31 -0.25
CA TRP A 212 -20.50 9.76 -1.50
C TRP A 212 -19.28 8.84 -1.29
N VAL A 213 -18.77 8.73 -0.06
CA VAL A 213 -17.61 7.86 0.28
C VAL A 213 -17.85 6.41 -0.16
N GLY A 214 -19.05 5.87 0.07
CA GLY A 214 -19.37 4.51 -0.36
C GLY A 214 -19.32 4.32 -1.88
N VAL A 215 -19.71 5.33 -2.66
CA VAL A 215 -19.61 5.30 -4.13
C VAL A 215 -18.16 5.34 -4.57
N SER A 216 -17.33 6.18 -3.95
CA SER A 216 -15.89 6.24 -4.23
C SER A 216 -15.20 4.91 -3.92
N THR A 217 -15.54 4.25 -2.80
CA THR A 217 -15.03 2.91 -2.48
C THR A 217 -15.47 1.87 -3.49
N ALA A 218 -16.74 1.86 -3.90
CA ALA A 218 -17.22 0.94 -4.93
C ALA A 218 -16.52 1.17 -6.28
N LEU A 219 -16.27 2.43 -6.66
CA LEU A 219 -15.53 2.78 -7.87
C LEU A 219 -14.08 2.32 -7.80
N GLY A 220 -13.41 2.51 -6.65
CA GLY A 220 -12.05 2.01 -6.44
C GLY A 220 -11.97 0.49 -6.59
N PHE A 221 -12.88 -0.23 -5.93
CA PHE A 221 -12.99 -1.68 -6.06
C PHE A 221 -13.21 -2.09 -7.52
N LEU A 222 -14.16 -1.48 -8.22
CA LEU A 222 -14.46 -1.79 -9.61
C LEU A 222 -13.27 -1.54 -10.53
N VAL A 223 -12.56 -0.43 -10.35
CA VAL A 223 -11.37 -0.09 -11.17
C VAL A 223 -10.25 -1.08 -10.91
N ALA A 224 -9.92 -1.37 -9.64
CA ALA A 224 -8.88 -2.35 -9.33
C ALA A 224 -9.23 -3.74 -9.86
N PHE A 225 -10.46 -4.20 -9.61
CA PHE A 225 -10.91 -5.50 -10.11
C PHE A 225 -10.90 -5.57 -11.63
N ALA A 226 -11.30 -4.51 -12.35
CA ALA A 226 -11.26 -4.48 -13.81
C ALA A 226 -9.85 -4.40 -14.40
N LEU A 227 -8.86 -3.91 -13.63
CA LEU A 227 -7.46 -3.88 -14.02
C LEU A 227 -6.73 -5.19 -13.70
N GLY A 228 -7.15 -5.89 -12.63
CA GLY A 228 -6.61 -7.18 -12.20
C GLY A 228 -7.30 -8.42 -12.79
N ALA A 229 -8.45 -8.25 -13.46
CA ALA A 229 -9.17 -9.31 -14.19
C ALA A 229 -8.64 -9.48 -15.62
#